data_AF-A0A9X1ZT60-F1
#
_entry.id   AF-A0A9X1ZT60-F1
#
_cell.length_a   1.000
_cell.length_b   1.000
_cell.length_c   1.000
_cell.angle_alpha   90.00
_cell.angle_beta   90.00
_cell.angle_gamma   90.00
#
_symmetry.space_group_name_H-M   'P 1'
#
loop_
_entity.id
_entity.type
_entity.pdbx_description
1 polymer ?
#
loop_
_entity_poly.entity_id
_entity_poly.type
_entity_poly.pdbx_seq_one_letter_code
_entity_poly.pdbx_strand_id
1 'polypeptide(L)'
;MKKLLFLMICFLGTLAVNAQVKHVKVVRDTETPVFIINDQIIAGSSILKSIPEENFSEMQFFKDKAIGSKVLFVDQQNPGIVTLEIQKEFETKSQSEINKFFGLDSETDMYINGYLLEDKDLRLYSSSIAKVEVLEKDYLRLESKVLNISVK
;
A
#
# COMPACT_ATOMS: atom_id res chain seq x y z
N MET A 1 -46.55 -21.29 15.04
CA MET A 1 -45.59 -21.20 13.91
C MET A 1 -45.37 -19.78 13.41
N LYS A 2 -46.41 -18.96 13.16
CA LYS A 2 -46.24 -17.56 12.68
C LYS A 2 -45.38 -16.65 13.57
N LYS A 3 -45.48 -16.78 14.91
CA LYS A 3 -44.66 -16.01 15.86
C LYS A 3 -43.17 -16.40 15.86
N LEU A 4 -42.87 -17.66 15.55
CA LEU A 4 -41.48 -18.16 15.45
C LEU A 4 -40.82 -17.69 14.14
N LEU A 5 -41.59 -17.67 13.05
CA LEU A 5 -41.15 -17.14 11.76
C LEU A 5 -40.81 -15.64 11.84
N PHE A 6 -41.61 -14.87 12.59
CA PHE A 6 -41.36 -13.44 12.80
C PHE A 6 -40.07 -13.19 13.61
N LEU A 7 -39.82 -14.00 14.65
CA LEU A 7 -38.59 -13.92 15.46
C LEU A 7 -37.34 -14.27 14.62
N MET A 8 -37.45 -15.24 13.71
CA MET A 8 -36.38 -15.66 12.82
C MET A 8 -36.03 -14.58 11.79
N ILE A 9 -37.03 -13.86 11.25
CA ILE A 9 -36.82 -12.72 10.35
C ILE A 9 -36.11 -11.55 11.06
N CYS A 10 -36.44 -11.29 12.34
CA CYS A 10 -35.75 -10.28 13.13
C CYS A 10 -34.27 -10.64 13.41
N PHE A 11 -33.95 -11.93 13.57
CA PHE A 11 -32.58 -12.42 13.78
C PHE A 11 -31.72 -12.39 12.50
N LEU A 12 -32.33 -12.58 11.33
CA LEU A 12 -31.65 -12.49 10.02
C LEU A 12 -31.26 -11.05 9.68
N GLY A 13 -32.04 -10.05 10.13
CA GLY A 13 -31.76 -8.63 9.89
C GLY A 13 -30.52 -8.09 10.63
N THR A 14 -30.14 -8.69 11.77
CA THR A 14 -28.99 -8.26 12.56
C THR A 14 -27.65 -8.85 12.11
N LEU A 15 -27.65 -9.83 11.17
CA LEU A 15 -26.41 -10.41 10.63
C LEU A 15 -25.89 -9.67 9.40
N ALA A 16 -26.70 -8.77 8.81
CA ALA A 16 -26.23 -7.82 7.80
C ALA A 16 -25.62 -6.57 8.46
N VAL A 17 -24.74 -6.76 9.45
CA VAL A 17 -23.87 -5.66 9.88
C VAL A 17 -22.89 -5.44 8.74
N ASN A 18 -23.03 -4.28 8.11
CA ASN A 18 -22.19 -3.75 7.05
C ASN A 18 -20.72 -4.20 7.21
N ALA A 19 -20.30 -5.22 6.46
CA ALA A 19 -18.91 -5.39 6.09
C ALA A 19 -18.56 -4.34 5.04
N GLN A 20 -18.79 -3.06 5.35
CA GLN A 20 -18.08 -1.99 4.67
C GLN A 20 -16.66 -2.12 5.17
N VAL A 21 -15.82 -2.79 4.39
CA VAL A 21 -14.38 -2.79 4.62
C VAL A 21 -13.99 -1.32 4.67
N LYS A 22 -13.61 -0.87 5.87
CA LYS A 22 -13.22 0.51 6.15
C LYS A 22 -11.88 0.73 5.45
N HIS A 23 -11.92 0.90 4.13
CA HIS A 23 -10.73 1.12 3.33
C HIS A 23 -10.29 2.55 3.59
N VAL A 24 -9.32 2.68 4.50
CA VAL A 24 -8.67 3.94 4.80
C VAL A 24 -7.79 4.29 3.61
N LYS A 25 -8.38 4.95 2.62
CA LYS A 25 -7.62 5.57 1.53
C LYS A 25 -7.06 6.88 2.10
N VAL A 26 -5.78 6.86 2.45
CA VAL A 26 -5.03 8.09 2.65
C VAL A 26 -5.01 8.82 1.30
N VAL A 27 -5.10 10.16 1.31
CA VAL A 27 -5.15 10.95 0.07
C VAL A 27 -3.98 10.55 -0.82
N ARG A 28 -4.29 10.24 -2.07
CA ARG A 28 -3.31 9.78 -3.05
C ARG A 28 -2.52 10.98 -3.54
N ASP A 29 -1.20 10.88 -3.46
CA ASP A 29 -0.29 11.96 -3.83
C ASP A 29 0.22 11.91 -5.27
N THR A 30 0.15 10.74 -5.93
CA THR A 30 0.70 10.57 -7.29
C THR A 30 -0.14 9.66 -8.15
N GLU A 31 -0.25 10.01 -9.43
CA GLU A 31 -0.95 9.24 -10.46
C GLU A 31 -0.10 8.12 -11.09
N THR A 32 1.17 7.97 -10.71
CA THR A 32 2.09 6.98 -11.29
C THR A 32 1.98 5.58 -10.67
N PRO A 33 2.27 4.50 -11.43
CA PRO A 33 2.30 3.16 -10.88
C PRO A 33 3.46 3.00 -9.88
N VAL A 34 3.26 2.10 -8.92
CA VAL A 34 4.32 1.66 -8.01
C VAL A 34 5.10 0.54 -8.69
N PHE A 35 6.42 0.57 -8.57
CA PHE A 35 7.30 -0.45 -9.11
C PHE A 35 7.78 -1.37 -7.99
N ILE A 36 7.76 -2.68 -8.23
CA ILE A 36 8.35 -3.69 -7.34
C ILE A 36 9.50 -4.36 -8.08
N ILE A 37 10.71 -4.18 -7.57
CA ILE A 37 11.94 -4.70 -8.17
C ILE A 37 12.34 -5.98 -7.45
N ASN A 38 12.57 -7.06 -8.20
CA ASN A 38 13.00 -8.39 -7.74
C ASN A 38 12.12 -8.90 -6.60
N ASP A 39 10.81 -8.62 -6.65
CA ASP A 39 9.81 -8.93 -5.62
C ASP A 39 10.12 -8.42 -4.19
N GLN A 40 11.10 -7.52 -4.03
CA GLN A 40 11.62 -7.13 -2.71
C GLN A 40 11.67 -5.62 -2.49
N ILE A 41 11.74 -4.82 -3.56
CA ILE A 41 12.05 -3.39 -3.45
C ILE A 41 10.96 -2.54 -4.08
N ILE A 42 10.39 -1.65 -3.29
CA ILE A 42 9.41 -0.65 -3.73
C ILE A 42 10.16 0.55 -4.33
N ALA A 43 9.76 0.97 -5.52
CA ALA A 43 10.28 2.13 -6.21
C ALA A 43 9.17 2.92 -6.93
N GLY A 44 9.51 4.14 -7.34
CA GLY A 44 8.67 4.94 -8.22
C GLY A 44 9.16 4.91 -9.67
N SER A 45 8.41 5.55 -10.56
CA SER A 45 8.67 5.58 -12.00
C SER A 45 10.02 6.18 -12.41
N SER A 46 10.65 6.98 -11.54
CA SER A 46 12.00 7.49 -11.74
C SER A 46 13.04 6.38 -11.96
N ILE A 47 12.75 5.15 -11.51
CA ILE A 47 13.63 4.00 -11.70
C ILE A 47 13.96 3.77 -13.18
N LEU A 48 12.97 3.92 -14.06
CA LEU A 48 13.07 3.67 -15.50
C LEU A 48 14.05 4.63 -16.19
N LYS A 49 14.30 5.80 -15.61
CA LYS A 49 15.27 6.78 -16.14
C LYS A 49 16.63 6.69 -15.47
N SER A 50 16.68 6.09 -14.28
CA SER A 50 17.89 6.05 -13.45
C SER A 50 18.77 4.83 -13.72
N ILE A 51 18.27 3.86 -14.49
CA ILE A 51 18.95 2.60 -14.75
C ILE A 51 19.07 2.40 -16.28
N PRO A 52 20.26 2.01 -16.77
CA PRO A 52 20.45 1.60 -18.16
C PRO A 52 19.58 0.40 -18.55
N GLU A 53 19.02 0.41 -19.75
CA GLU A 53 18.07 -0.61 -20.24
C GLU A 53 18.64 -2.04 -20.20
N GLU A 54 19.95 -2.20 -20.38
CA GLU A 54 20.63 -3.50 -20.36
C GLU A 54 20.55 -4.22 -19.00
N ASN A 55 20.21 -3.52 -17.92
CA ASN A 55 20.08 -4.13 -16.60
C ASN A 55 18.67 -4.70 -16.34
N PHE A 56 17.69 -4.41 -17.20
CA PHE A 56 16.32 -4.91 -17.08
C PHE A 56 16.21 -6.27 -17.75
N SER A 57 15.87 -7.29 -16.96
CA SER A 57 15.67 -8.66 -17.44
C SER A 57 14.21 -8.94 -17.79
N GLU A 58 13.28 -8.40 -16.99
CA GLU A 58 11.85 -8.62 -17.17
C GLU A 58 11.04 -7.43 -16.65
N MET A 59 9.87 -7.19 -17.27
CA MET A 59 8.88 -6.21 -16.83
C MET A 59 7.48 -6.79 -17.02
N GLN A 60 6.67 -6.78 -15.95
CA GLN A 60 5.27 -7.18 -16.00
C GLN A 60 4.38 -6.10 -15.41
N PHE A 61 3.24 -5.83 -16.04
CA PHE A 61 2.28 -4.84 -15.58
C PHE A 61 1.01 -5.49 -15.03
N PHE A 62 0.60 -5.05 -13.85
CA PHE A 62 -0.60 -5.52 -13.19
C PHE A 62 -1.51 -4.35 -12.82
N LYS A 63 -2.70 -4.34 -13.42
CA LYS A 63 -3.71 -3.34 -13.06
C LYS A 63 -4.39 -3.62 -11.72
N ASP A 64 -4.53 -4.90 -11.36
CA ASP A 64 -5.36 -5.35 -10.24
C ASP A 64 -4.56 -6.09 -9.14
N LYS A 65 -3.23 -5.94 -9.09
CA LYS A 65 -2.36 -6.59 -8.09
C LYS A 65 -2.28 -5.75 -6.82
N ALA A 66 -2.24 -6.42 -5.67
CA ALA A 66 -2.11 -5.80 -4.37
C ALA A 66 -0.63 -5.68 -3.93
N ILE A 67 -0.32 -4.63 -3.16
CA ILE A 67 0.83 -4.60 -2.25
C ILE A 67 0.29 -5.10 -0.90
N GLY A 68 0.29 -6.42 -0.69
CA GLY A 68 -0.29 -7.06 0.50
C GLY A 68 -1.44 -8.05 0.22
N SER A 69 -2.08 -8.49 1.30
CA SER A 69 -3.20 -9.44 1.36
C SER A 69 -4.57 -8.85 0.96
N LYS A 70 -4.69 -7.53 0.84
CA LYS A 70 -5.94 -6.86 0.42
C LYS A 70 -5.82 -6.26 -0.97
N VAL A 71 -6.76 -6.59 -1.85
CA VAL A 71 -6.92 -6.00 -3.19
C VAL A 71 -6.99 -4.47 -3.03
N LEU A 72 -6.00 -3.76 -3.58
CA LEU A 72 -5.84 -2.32 -3.37
C LEU A 72 -6.85 -1.49 -4.18
N PHE A 73 -7.44 -2.05 -5.24
CA PHE A 73 -8.20 -1.28 -6.22
C PHE A 73 -9.64 -1.76 -6.31
N VAL A 74 -10.54 -0.96 -5.72
CA VAL A 74 -11.97 -0.92 -6.11
C VAL A 74 -12.18 0.23 -7.14
N ASP A 75 -11.10 0.92 -7.52
CA ASP A 75 -11.12 2.18 -8.26
C ASP A 75 -10.43 2.04 -9.63
N GLN A 76 -11.15 2.37 -10.71
CA GLN A 76 -10.69 2.30 -12.09
C GLN A 76 -9.55 3.28 -12.42
N GLN A 77 -9.33 4.30 -11.58
CA GLN A 77 -8.26 5.29 -11.76
C GLN A 77 -6.91 4.85 -11.17
N ASN A 78 -6.79 3.58 -10.77
CA ASN A 78 -5.50 3.08 -10.31
C ASN A 78 -4.53 2.83 -11.48
N PRO A 79 -3.27 3.31 -11.39
CA PRO A 79 -2.26 3.16 -12.43
C PRO A 79 -1.61 1.79 -12.46
N GLY A 80 -1.88 0.92 -11.48
CA GLY A 80 -1.34 -0.42 -11.34
C GLY A 80 -0.02 -0.51 -10.59
N ILE A 81 0.49 -1.73 -10.54
CA ILE A 81 1.83 -2.11 -10.08
C ILE A 81 2.60 -2.65 -11.28
N VAL A 82 3.86 -2.26 -11.40
CA VAL A 82 4.79 -2.86 -12.37
C VAL A 82 5.81 -3.67 -11.58
N THR A 83 6.00 -4.95 -11.91
CA THR A 83 7.15 -5.70 -11.39
C THR A 83 8.31 -5.64 -12.38
N LEU A 84 9.53 -5.55 -11.86
CA LEU A 84 10.76 -5.46 -12.64
C LEU A 84 11.77 -6.48 -12.09
N GLU A 85 12.46 -7.17 -12.99
CA GLU A 85 13.68 -7.90 -12.65
C GLU A 85 14.88 -7.07 -13.11
N ILE A 86 15.71 -6.62 -12.17
CA ILE A 86 16.87 -5.75 -12.43
C ILE A 86 18.12 -6.31 -11.76
N GLN A 87 19.18 -6.48 -12.56
CA GLN A 87 20.49 -6.97 -12.12
C GLN A 87 21.36 -5.83 -11.60
N LYS A 88 20.98 -5.22 -10.47
CA LYS A 88 21.71 -4.13 -9.83
C LYS A 88 21.45 -4.10 -8.33
N GLU A 89 22.43 -3.64 -7.55
CA GLU A 89 22.23 -3.34 -6.13
C GLU A 89 21.57 -1.98 -5.90
N PHE A 90 20.72 -1.91 -4.88
CA PHE A 90 19.93 -0.73 -4.54
C PHE A 90 20.17 -0.32 -3.09
N GLU A 91 20.35 0.97 -2.86
CA GLU A 91 20.27 1.51 -1.51
C GLU A 91 18.82 1.54 -1.04
N THR A 92 18.49 0.70 -0.06
CA THR A 92 17.11 0.52 0.39
C THR A 92 16.97 0.69 1.89
N LYS A 93 15.78 1.11 2.34
CA LYS A 93 15.41 1.20 3.75
C LYS A 93 14.23 0.30 4.06
N SER A 94 14.29 -0.43 5.17
CA SER A 94 13.13 -1.15 5.70
C SER A 94 12.11 -0.19 6.31
N GLN A 95 10.88 -0.68 6.47
CA GLN A 95 9.82 0.05 7.18
C GLN A 95 10.25 0.43 8.60
N SER A 96 10.89 -0.48 9.35
CA SER A 96 11.38 -0.18 10.69
C SER A 96 12.43 0.94 10.71
N GLU A 97 13.35 0.98 9.76
CA GLU A 97 14.38 2.04 9.68
C GLU A 97 13.74 3.41 9.47
N ILE A 98 12.79 3.49 8.56
CA ILE A 98 12.08 4.74 8.25
C ILE A 98 11.23 5.18 9.45
N ASN A 99 10.45 4.27 10.05
CA ASN A 99 9.64 4.57 11.23
C ASN A 99 10.48 5.14 12.37
N LYS A 100 11.60 4.48 12.70
CA LYS A 100 12.52 4.94 13.75
C LYS A 100 13.11 6.32 13.44
N PHE A 101 13.45 6.58 12.17
CA PHE A 101 13.94 7.90 11.75
C PHE A 101 12.93 9.02 12.05
N PHE A 102 11.64 8.75 11.92
CA PHE A 102 10.56 9.69 12.25
C PHE A 102 10.07 9.61 13.71
N GLY A 103 10.76 8.87 14.58
CA GLY A 103 10.43 8.75 16.00
C GLY A 103 9.16 7.93 16.28
N LEU A 104 8.82 6.99 15.40
CA LEU A 104 7.67 6.09 15.52
C LEU A 104 8.10 4.68 15.94
N ASP A 105 7.18 3.89 16.46
CA ASP A 105 7.38 2.47 16.72
C ASP A 105 7.76 1.74 15.42
N SER A 106 8.67 0.75 15.50
CA SER A 106 9.18 0.03 14.32
C SER A 106 8.08 -0.59 13.47
N GLU A 107 7.02 -1.05 14.13
CA GLU A 107 5.87 -1.73 13.53
C GLU A 107 4.75 -0.77 13.08
N THR A 108 4.95 0.54 13.25
CA THR A 108 3.97 1.55 12.81
C THR A 108 3.61 1.35 11.35
N ASP A 109 2.33 1.35 11.04
CA ASP A 109 1.87 1.20 9.66
C ASP A 109 2.39 2.30 8.74
N MET A 110 2.62 1.90 7.49
CA MET A 110 3.20 2.74 6.46
C MET A 110 2.36 2.61 5.21
N TYR A 111 2.16 3.72 4.53
CA TYR A 111 1.46 3.81 3.28
C TYR A 111 2.42 4.24 2.18
N ILE A 112 2.28 3.66 0.99
CA ILE A 112 3.00 4.06 -0.22
C ILE A 112 1.98 4.63 -1.20
N ASN A 113 2.14 5.90 -1.59
CA ASN A 113 1.20 6.63 -2.44
C ASN A 113 -0.26 6.53 -1.97
N GLY A 114 -0.48 6.47 -0.65
CA GLY A 114 -1.80 6.33 -0.02
C GLY A 114 -2.31 4.89 0.15
N TYR A 115 -1.53 3.87 -0.20
CA TYR A 115 -1.87 2.45 -0.04
C TYR A 115 -1.10 1.79 1.10
N LEU A 116 -1.79 1.07 1.99
CA LEU A 116 -1.16 0.38 3.12
C LEU A 116 -0.13 -0.65 2.64
N LEU A 117 1.08 -0.58 3.19
CA LEU A 117 2.12 -1.58 3.03
C LEU A 117 1.92 -2.68 4.08
N GLU A 118 1.29 -3.78 3.67
CA GLU A 118 1.05 -4.92 4.57
C GLU A 118 2.26 -5.85 4.68
N ASP A 119 3.02 -6.01 3.58
CA ASP A 119 4.25 -6.79 3.58
C ASP A 119 5.40 -5.96 4.19
N LYS A 120 5.81 -6.34 5.39
CA LYS A 120 6.85 -5.64 6.17
C LYS A 120 8.27 -5.97 5.71
N ASP A 121 8.44 -7.02 4.90
CA ASP A 121 9.75 -7.44 4.38
C ASP A 121 10.17 -6.63 3.14
N LEU A 122 9.19 -6.00 2.47
CA LEU A 122 9.48 -5.08 1.37
C LEU A 122 10.29 -3.88 1.84
N ARG A 123 11.30 -3.53 1.03
CA ARG A 123 12.20 -2.41 1.29
C ARG A 123 11.93 -1.27 0.33
N LEU A 124 12.13 -0.04 0.75
CA LEU A 124 11.93 1.14 -0.08
C LEU A 124 13.24 1.60 -0.69
N TYR A 125 13.28 1.79 -2.01
CA TYR A 125 14.42 2.39 -2.69
C TYR A 125 14.55 3.87 -2.31
N SER A 126 15.63 4.22 -1.61
CA SER A 126 15.81 5.54 -0.99
C SER A 126 15.68 6.69 -1.99
N SER A 127 16.25 6.55 -3.19
CA SER A 127 16.23 7.61 -4.21
C SER A 127 14.87 7.83 -4.87
N SER A 128 13.93 6.89 -4.73
CA SER A 128 12.56 7.04 -5.22
C SER A 128 11.65 7.80 -4.26
N ILE A 129 12.07 8.04 -3.01
CA ILE A 129 11.28 8.80 -2.04
C ILE A 129 11.17 10.27 -2.50
N ALA A 130 9.94 10.73 -2.73
CA ALA A 130 9.65 12.11 -3.12
C ALA A 130 9.20 12.95 -1.92
N LYS A 131 8.31 12.40 -1.09
CA LYS A 131 7.74 13.07 0.08
C LYS A 131 7.45 12.03 1.15
N VAL A 132 7.65 12.40 2.42
CA VAL A 132 7.19 11.62 3.57
C VAL A 132 6.29 12.52 4.41
N GLU A 133 5.10 12.02 4.73
CA GLU A 133 4.13 12.70 5.56
C GLU A 133 3.85 11.88 6.81
N VAL A 134 3.92 12.52 7.97
CA VAL A 134 3.45 11.95 9.22
C VAL A 134 1.97 12.29 9.35
N LEU A 135 1.12 11.27 9.30
CA LEU A 135 -0.32 11.43 9.43
C LEU A 135 -0.74 11.18 10.86
N GLU A 136 -1.36 12.19 11.46
CA GLU A 136 -1.89 12.10 12.80
C GLU A 136 -3.11 11.19 12.85
N LYS A 137 -3.30 10.58 14.02
CA LYS A 137 -4.47 9.79 14.32
C LYS A 137 -5.73 10.67 14.25
N ASP A 138 -6.71 10.27 13.45
CA ASP A 138 -7.99 10.98 13.34
C ASP A 138 -9.20 10.17 13.86
N TYR A 139 -8.98 8.93 14.34
CA TYR A 139 -9.98 7.97 14.88
C TYR A 139 -11.11 7.58 13.91
N LEU A 140 -11.30 8.34 12.83
CA LEU A 140 -12.26 8.08 11.79
C LEU A 140 -11.68 7.15 10.74
N ARG A 141 -10.43 7.39 10.34
CA ARG A 141 -9.70 6.65 9.33
C ARG A 141 -8.49 5.98 9.95
N LEU A 142 -7.70 6.72 10.71
CA LEU A 142 -6.45 6.22 11.29
C LEU A 142 -6.61 5.98 12.79
N GLU A 143 -6.28 4.77 13.24
CA GLU A 143 -6.31 4.38 14.65
C GLU A 143 -5.00 4.70 15.41
N SER A 144 -3.96 5.06 14.67
CA SER A 144 -2.65 5.45 15.18
C SER A 144 -2.03 6.49 14.25
N LYS A 145 -0.92 7.09 14.70
CA LYS A 145 -0.05 7.88 13.82
C LYS A 145 0.62 6.93 12.83
N VAL A 146 0.69 7.31 11.55
CA VAL A 146 1.26 6.49 10.47
C VAL A 146 2.13 7.35 9.55
N LEU A 147 2.94 6.71 8.71
CA LEU A 147 3.65 7.38 7.62
C LEU A 147 2.94 7.16 6.29
N ASN A 148 2.86 8.21 5.47
CA ASN A 148 2.57 8.09 4.04
C ASN A 148 3.79 8.55 3.24
N ILE A 149 4.29 7.67 2.37
CA ILE A 149 5.46 7.93 1.55
C ILE A 149 5.03 7.98 0.10
N SER A 150 5.39 9.06 -0.57
CA SER A 150 5.12 9.25 -1.97
C SER A 150 6.38 8.98 -2.77
N VAL A 151 6.27 8.09 -3.75
CA VAL A 151 7.38 7.68 -4.62
C VAL A 151 7.25 8.29 -6.01
N LYS A 152 8.37 8.72 -6.59
CA LYS A 152 8.46 9.34 -7.93
C LYS A 152 9.10 8.44 -8.95
#